data_AF-A0AAW4KJJ9-F1
#
_entry.id   AF-A0AAW4KJJ9-F1
#
_cell.length_a   1.000
_cell.length_b   1.000
_cell.length_c   1.000
_cell.angle_alpha   90.00
_cell.angle_beta   90.00
_cell.angle_gamma   90.00
#
_symmetry.space_group_name_H-M   'P 1'
#
loop_
_entity.id
_entity.type
_entity.pdbx_description
1 polymer ?
#
loop_
_entity_poly.entity_id
_entity_poly.type
_entity_poly.pdbx_seq_one_letter_code
_entity_poly.pdbx_strand_id
1 'polypeptide(L)'
;AFSFYGLVDLPAIVPGILALYYSDAQYLLIIRIIRMLRIFRVLKLSPYLKQANYLMAALRGSKQKIVVFLVSVCTLVTVFGTLMYVIEGPEHGFTSI
;
A
#
# COMPACT_ATOMS: atom_id res chain seq x y z
N ALA A 1 -17.43 13.78 11.91
CA ALA A 1 -16.56 12.76 11.27
C ALA A 1 -15.16 12.88 11.86
N PHE A 2 -14.69 11.87 12.60
CA PHE A 2 -13.30 11.82 13.05
C PHE A 2 -12.43 11.37 11.87
N SER A 3 -11.75 12.31 11.22
CA SER A 3 -10.73 11.98 10.21
C SER A 3 -9.56 11.31 10.93
N PHE A 4 -9.14 10.13 10.46
CA PHE A 4 -7.97 9.41 10.98
C PHE A 4 -6.74 10.34 11.09
N TYR A 5 -6.59 11.26 10.14
CA TYR A 5 -5.52 12.26 10.14
C TYR A 5 -5.63 13.30 11.26
N GLY A 6 -6.84 13.70 11.66
CA GLY A 6 -7.04 14.57 12.82
C GLY A 6 -6.67 13.86 14.13
N LEU A 7 -6.85 12.53 14.18
CA LEU A 7 -6.46 11.69 15.31
C LEU A 7 -4.93 11.54 15.42
N VAL A 8 -4.23 11.50 14.28
CA VAL A 8 -2.75 11.50 14.22
C VAL A 8 -2.14 12.87 14.54
N ASP A 9 -2.82 13.96 14.19
CA ASP A 9 -2.30 15.33 14.41
C ASP A 9 -2.54 15.84 15.83
N LEU A 10 -3.56 15.32 16.53
CA LEU A 10 -3.85 15.58 17.95
C LEU A 10 -2.65 15.38 18.88
N PRO A 11 -2.00 14.19 18.92
CA PRO A 11 -0.85 13.97 19.79
C PRO A 11 0.33 14.88 19.43
N ALA A 12 0.46 15.36 18.19
CA ALA A 12 1.54 16.27 17.81
C ALA A 12 1.39 17.68 18.42
N ILE A 13 0.15 18.14 18.69
CA ILE A 13 -0.15 19.50 19.17
C ILE A 13 -0.36 19.55 20.69
N VAL A 14 -1.01 18.53 21.26
CA VAL A 14 -1.37 18.43 22.69
C VAL A 14 -0.21 18.75 23.66
N PRO A 15 1.03 18.24 23.47
CA PRO A 15 2.17 18.53 24.33
C PRO A 15 2.54 20.02 24.41
N GLY A 16 2.40 20.74 23.30
CA GLY A 16 2.72 22.16 23.22
C GLY A 16 1.71 23.01 23.98
N ILE A 17 0.43 22.65 23.88
CA ILE A 17 -0.66 23.33 24.58
C ILE A 17 -0.54 23.07 26.10
N LEU A 18 -0.29 21.83 26.51
CA LEU A 18 -0.14 21.46 27.93
C LEU A 18 1.09 22.11 28.57
N ALA A 19 2.18 22.27 27.83
CA ALA A 19 3.39 22.93 28.31
C ALA A 19 3.21 24.44 28.56
N LEU A 20 2.21 25.08 27.95
CA LEU A 20 1.86 26.47 28.26
C LEU A 20 1.07 26.59 29.58
N TYR A 21 0.44 25.51 30.02
CA TYR A 21 -0.46 25.50 31.19
C TYR A 21 0.21 24.98 32.47
N TYR A 22 1.16 24.05 32.36
CA TYR A 22 1.82 23.41 33.51
C TYR A 22 3.34 23.49 33.38
N SER A 23 3.98 24.19 34.31
CA SER A 23 5.43 24.48 34.30
C SER A 23 6.26 23.60 35.26
N ASP A 24 5.63 22.74 36.07
CA ASP A 24 6.32 21.95 37.10
C ASP A 24 6.84 20.61 36.58
N ALA A 25 8.11 20.33 36.88
CA ALA A 25 9.03 19.67 35.96
C ALA A 25 9.44 18.26 36.40
N GLN A 26 8.81 17.23 35.81
CA GLN A 26 9.46 15.93 35.54
C GLN A 26 8.66 15.14 34.48
N TYR A 27 7.34 15.10 34.60
CA TYR A 27 6.43 14.52 33.59
C TYR A 27 6.47 15.24 32.25
N LEU A 28 6.82 16.54 32.26
CA LEU A 28 7.02 17.32 31.04
C LEU A 28 8.10 16.73 30.14
N LEU A 29 9.13 16.04 30.66
CA LEU A 29 10.16 15.35 29.86
C LEU A 29 9.57 14.24 28.98
N ILE A 30 8.68 13.42 29.54
CA ILE A 30 7.99 12.35 28.80
C ILE A 30 7.06 12.96 27.74
N ILE A 31 6.34 14.02 28.10
CA ILE A 31 5.50 14.79 27.16
C ILE A 31 6.36 15.46 26.06
N ARG A 32 7.65 15.79 26.32
CA ARG A 32 8.58 16.27 25.28
C ARG A 32 8.95 15.20 24.24
N ILE A 33 8.79 13.91 24.52
CA ILE A 33 9.03 12.88 23.50
C ILE A 33 7.91 12.92 22.47
N ILE A 34 6.68 13.28 22.87
CA ILE A 34 5.53 13.36 21.98
C ILE A 34 5.71 14.45 20.91
N ARG A 35 6.40 15.57 21.18
CA ARG A 35 6.75 16.56 20.13
C ARG A 35 7.73 16.02 19.08
N MET A 36 8.42 14.89 19.31
CA MET A 36 9.15 14.21 18.23
C MET A 36 8.20 13.60 17.19
N LEU A 37 6.93 13.31 17.54
CA LEU A 37 5.90 12.90 16.58
C LEU A 37 5.64 13.96 15.50
N ARG A 38 6.02 15.23 15.72
CA ARG A 38 5.97 16.24 14.65
C ARG A 38 6.86 15.87 13.45
N ILE A 39 7.79 14.92 13.59
CA ILE A 39 8.54 14.35 12.48
C ILE A 39 7.59 13.79 11.41
N PHE A 40 6.47 13.18 11.79
CA PHE A 40 5.46 12.70 10.83
C PHE A 40 4.82 13.85 10.03
N ARG A 41 4.68 15.02 10.65
CA ARG A 41 4.16 16.24 10.01
C ARG A 41 5.20 16.90 9.09
N VAL A 42 6.45 17.00 9.54
CA VAL A 42 7.58 17.55 8.75
C VAL A 42 7.88 16.68 7.53
N LEU A 43 7.88 15.36 7.70
CA LEU A 43 8.03 14.38 6.63
C LEU A 43 6.82 14.34 5.68
N LYS A 44 5.77 15.15 5.92
CA LYS A 44 4.54 15.23 5.12
C LYS A 44 4.01 13.83 4.74
N LEU A 45 3.95 12.88 5.68
CA LEU A 45 3.44 11.52 5.36
C LEU A 45 1.99 11.53 4.85
N SER A 46 1.20 12.56 5.22
CA SER A 46 -0.20 12.68 4.82
C SER A 46 -0.40 12.72 3.28
N PRO A 47 0.25 13.61 2.51
CA PRO A 47 0.18 13.56 1.05
C PRO A 47 0.82 12.30 0.44
N TYR A 48 1.88 11.73 1.02
CA TYR A 48 2.45 10.45 0.55
C TYR A 48 1.45 9.30 0.67
N LEU A 49 0.73 9.20 1.79
CA LEU A 49 -0.34 8.21 1.96
C LEU A 49 -1.50 8.44 0.98
N LYS A 50 -1.79 9.70 0.63
CA LYS A 50 -2.82 10.04 -0.36
C LYS A 50 -2.41 9.63 -1.78
N GLN A 51 -1.15 9.84 -2.15
CA GLN A 51 -0.59 9.38 -3.43
C GLN A 51 -0.52 7.85 -3.52
N ALA A 52 -0.13 7.18 -2.44
CA ALA A 52 -0.14 5.73 -2.35
C ALA A 52 -1.55 5.15 -2.55
N ASN A 53 -2.57 5.77 -1.97
CA ASN A 53 -3.97 5.41 -2.20
C ASN A 53 -4.40 5.66 -3.66
N TYR A 54 -3.92 6.74 -4.29
CA TYR A 54 -4.20 7.03 -5.70
C TYR A 54 -3.59 5.96 -6.62
N LEU A 55 -2.36 5.56 -6.36
CA LEU A 55 -1.68 4.48 -7.07
C LEU A 55 -2.39 3.13 -6.85
N MET A 56 -2.78 2.81 -5.61
CA MET A 56 -3.57 1.61 -5.32
C MET A 56 -4.93 1.63 -6.02
N ALA A 57 -5.62 2.77 -6.05
CA ALA A 57 -6.89 2.91 -6.74
C ALA A 57 -6.74 2.73 -8.26
N ALA A 58 -5.68 3.29 -8.85
CA ALA A 58 -5.35 3.11 -10.26
C ALA A 58 -5.02 1.65 -10.60
N LEU A 59 -4.21 0.98 -9.77
CA LEU A 59 -3.91 -0.45 -9.92
C LEU A 59 -5.16 -1.31 -9.79
N ARG A 60 -6.03 -1.00 -8.83
CA ARG A 60 -7.29 -1.73 -8.60
C ARG A 60 -8.29 -1.52 -9.73
N GLY A 61 -8.32 -0.34 -10.34
CA GLY A 61 -9.07 -0.05 -11.56
C GLY A 61 -8.56 -0.81 -12.79
N SER A 62 -7.24 -1.01 -12.89
CA SER A 62 -6.62 -1.77 -13.99
C SER A 62 -6.69 -3.29 -13.78
N LYS A 63 -7.03 -3.77 -12.57
CA LYS A 63 -7.07 -5.20 -12.23
C LYS A 63 -7.94 -6.02 -13.19
N GLN A 64 -9.13 -5.53 -13.53
CA GLN A 64 -10.04 -6.26 -14.43
C GLN A 64 -9.44 -6.47 -15.82
N LYS A 65 -8.79 -5.45 -16.38
CA LYS A 65 -8.12 -5.54 -17.70
C LYS A 65 -6.93 -6.49 -17.67
N ILE A 66 -6.12 -6.45 -16.61
CA ILE A 66 -4.97 -7.35 -16.44
C ILE A 66 -5.42 -8.81 -16.34
N VAL A 67 -6.49 -9.08 -15.57
CA VAL A 67 -7.02 -10.44 -15.41
C VAL A 67 -7.54 -10.99 -16.74
N VAL A 68 -8.32 -10.22 -17.49
CA VAL A 68 -8.82 -10.65 -18.82
C VAL A 68 -7.67 -10.92 -19.78
N PHE A 69 -6.65 -10.06 -19.80
CA PHE A 69 -5.46 -10.26 -20.62
C PHE A 69 -4.72 -11.57 -20.25
N LEU A 70 -4.45 -11.81 -18.96
CA LEU A 70 -3.76 -13.01 -18.50
C LEU A 70 -4.55 -14.28 -18.81
N VAL A 71 -5.86 -14.29 -18.59
CA VAL A 71 -6.72 -15.44 -18.90
C VAL A 71 -6.68 -15.73 -20.40
N SER A 72 -6.79 -14.71 -21.25
CA SER A 72 -6.70 -14.87 -22.71
C SER A 72 -5.34 -15.46 -23.14
N VAL A 73 -4.23 -15.00 -22.56
CA VAL A 73 -2.89 -15.52 -22.85
C VAL A 73 -2.77 -16.96 -22.39
N CYS A 74 -3.23 -17.30 -21.18
CA CYS A 74 -3.24 -18.68 -20.69
C CYS A 74 -4.04 -19.60 -21.60
N THR A 75 -5.25 -19.21 -22.02
CA THR A 75 -6.06 -19.98 -22.97
C THR A 75 -5.31 -20.19 -24.29
N LEU A 76 -4.67 -19.14 -24.81
CA LEU A 76 -3.90 -19.22 -26.04
C LEU A 76 -2.70 -20.17 -25.92
N VAL A 77 -1.94 -20.08 -24.83
CA VAL A 77 -0.82 -20.97 -24.53
C VAL A 77 -1.29 -22.42 -24.40
N THR A 78 -2.41 -22.69 -23.73
CA THR A 78 -2.98 -24.03 -23.64
C THR A 78 -3.41 -24.56 -25.00
N VAL A 79 -4.04 -23.74 -25.84
CA VAL A 79 -4.43 -24.15 -27.21
C VAL A 79 -3.21 -24.49 -28.04
N PHE A 80 -2.19 -23.62 -28.05
CA PHE A 80 -0.96 -23.89 -28.81
C PHE A 80 -0.15 -25.04 -28.24
N GLY A 81 -0.08 -25.20 -26.92
CA GLY A 81 0.56 -26.34 -26.27
C GLY A 81 -0.13 -27.66 -26.63
N THR A 82 -1.47 -27.66 -26.66
CA THR A 82 -2.24 -28.83 -27.10
C THR A 82 -2.00 -29.13 -28.59
N LEU A 83 -1.98 -28.11 -29.45
CA LEU A 83 -1.68 -28.28 -30.87
C LEU A 83 -0.27 -28.83 -31.10
N MET A 84 0.73 -28.30 -30.38
CA MET A 84 2.11 -28.79 -30.44
C MET A 84 2.19 -30.25 -30.00
N TYR A 85 1.54 -30.61 -28.88
CA TYR A 85 1.45 -32.00 -28.41
C TYR A 85 0.85 -32.95 -29.45
N VAL A 86 -0.21 -32.52 -30.15
CA VAL A 86 -0.87 -33.33 -31.18
C VAL A 86 -0.02 -33.45 -32.45
N ILE A 87 0.67 -32.37 -32.85
CA ILE A 87 1.48 -32.34 -34.09
C ILE A 87 2.80 -33.11 -33.92
N GLU A 88 3.49 -32.93 -32.80
CA GLU A 88 4.80 -33.56 -32.56
C GLU A 88 4.67 -34.95 -31.94
N GLY A 89 3.52 -35.27 -31.34
CA GLY A 89 3.21 -36.59 -30.80
C GLY A 89 4.10 -37.03 -29.62
N PRO A 90 3.71 -38.10 -28.89
CA PRO A 90 4.47 -38.62 -27.76
C PRO A 90 5.83 -39.24 -28.13
N GLU A 91 6.13 -39.41 -29.43
CA GLU A 91 7.40 -39.96 -29.92
C GLU A 91 8.56 -38.94 -29.93
N HIS A 92 8.31 -37.66 -29.66
CA HIS A 92 9.33 -36.60 -29.65
C HIS A 92 9.57 -35.94 -28.27
N GLY A 93 9.07 -36.54 -27.18
CA GLY A 93 9.52 -36.21 -25.82
C GLY A 93 8.65 -35.25 -25.00
N PHE A 94 7.41 -34.96 -25.41
CA PHE A 94 6.46 -34.17 -24.62
C PHE A 94 5.50 -35.10 -23.85
N THR A 95 5.68 -35.19 -22.53
CA THR A 95 4.87 -36.06 -21.64
C THR A 95 3.84 -35.31 -20.80
N SER A 96 3.79 -33.97 -20.84
CA SER A 96 2.83 -33.12 -20.13
C SER A 96 2.58 -31.81 -20.87
N ILE A 97 1.34 -31.31 -20.78
CA ILE A 97 0.92 -29.95 -21.18
C ILE A 97 1.26 -28.97 -20.06
#